data_AF-A0A7V7UX80-F1
#
_entry.id   AF-A0A7V7UX80-F1
#
_cell.length_a   1.000
_cell.length_b   1.000
_cell.length_c   1.000
_cell.angle_alpha   90.00
_cell.angle_beta   90.00
_cell.angle_gamma   90.00
#
_symmetry.space_group_name_H-M   'P 1'
#
loop_
_entity.id
_entity.type
_entity.pdbx_description
1 polymer ?
#
loop_
_entity_poly.entity_id
_entity_poly.type
_entity_poly.pdbx_seq_one_letter_code
_entity_poly.pdbx_strand_id
1 'polypeptide(L)' 'MNIYKLRIIYIIPNVFCYLMVIGFSIFVFSNAKGIEELSRLSIWVIILLLLFFVSIYGSYRIWSWIKEGKM' A
#
# COMPACT_ATOMS: atom_id res chain seq x y z
N MET A 1 -0.64 -16.19 -23.51
CA MET A 1 -0.21 -14.94 -22.84
C MET A 1 0.81 -15.33 -21.77
N ASN A 2 2.06 -14.87 -21.85
CA ASN A 2 3.13 -15.34 -20.98
C ASN A 2 2.80 -15.05 -19.51
N ILE A 3 2.77 -16.09 -18.67
CA ILE A 3 2.45 -16.08 -17.23
C ILE A 3 3.19 -14.97 -16.47
N TYR A 4 4.42 -14.69 -16.89
CA TYR A 4 5.29 -13.65 -16.35
C TYR A 4 4.74 -12.23 -16.51
N LYS A 5 4.01 -11.93 -17.60
CA LYS A 5 3.41 -10.59 -17.80
C LYS A 5 2.27 -10.31 -16.82
N LEU A 6 1.47 -11.33 -16.50
CA LEU A 6 0.39 -11.20 -15.51
C LEU A 6 0.96 -10.96 -14.11
N ARG A 7 2.01 -11.71 -13.72
CA ARG A 7 2.70 -11.50 -12.43
C ARG A 7 3.21 -10.07 -12.27
N ILE A 8 3.85 -9.52 -13.30
CA ILE A 8 4.39 -8.15 -13.28
C ILE A 8 3.27 -7.11 -13.16
N ILE A 9 2.15 -7.29 -13.87
CA ILE A 9 0.98 -6.39 -13.81
C ILE A 9 0.39 -6.28 -12.41
N TYR A 10 0.42 -7.34 -11.59
CA TYR A 10 -0.10 -7.30 -10.23
C TYR A 10 0.94 -6.87 -9.19
N ILE A 11 2.23 -7.16 -9.42
CA ILE A 11 3.32 -6.73 -8.52
C ILE A 11 3.54 -5.22 -8.59
N ILE A 12 3.47 -4.62 -9.79
CA ILE A 12 3.66 -3.17 -9.98
C ILE A 12 2.75 -2.32 -9.09
N PRO A 13 1.41 -2.47 -9.11
CA PRO A 13 0.52 -1.67 -8.27
C PRO A 13 0.74 -1.95 -6.77
N ASN A 14 1.13 -3.16 -6.40
CA ASN A 14 1.44 -3.49 -5.00
C ASN A 14 2.70 -2.74 -4.51
N VAL A 15 3.76 -2.71 -5.32
CA VAL A 15 4.98 -1.95 -5.03
C VAL A 15 4.67 -0.45 -5.00
N PHE A 16 3.82 0.04 -5.90
CA PHE A 16 3.36 1.42 -5.89
C PHE A 16 2.60 1.77 -4.60
N CYS A 17 1.74 0.88 -4.09
CA CYS A 17 1.08 1.06 -2.80
C CYS A 17 2.09 1.18 -1.65
N TYR A 18 3.15 0.37 -1.62
CA TYR A 18 4.21 0.50 -0.61
C TYR A 18 4.95 1.84 -0.72
N LEU A 19 5.26 2.30 -1.94
CA LEU A 19 5.87 3.62 -2.16
C LEU A 19 4.95 4.75 -1.68
N MET A 20 3.65 4.64 -1.92
CA MET A 20 2.67 5.60 -1.39
C MET A 20 2.63 5.58 0.14
N VAL A 21 2.63 4.42 0.79
CA VAL A 21 2.67 4.32 2.27
C VAL A 21 3.91 5.05 2.82
N ILE A 22 5.08 4.84 2.20
CA ILE A 22 6.32 5.51 2.62
C ILE A 22 6.22 7.02 2.41
N GLY A 23 5.78 7.46 1.23
CA GLY A 23 5.62 8.89 0.92
C GLY A 23 4.64 9.60 1.85
N PHE A 24 3.48 8.99 2.10
CA PHE A 24 2.49 9.52 3.04
C PHE A 24 2.99 9.49 4.49
N SER A 25 3.77 8.48 4.88
CA SER A 25 4.37 8.43 6.22
C SER A 25 5.33 9.60 6.42
N ILE A 26 6.22 9.85 5.44
CA ILE A 26 7.14 11.00 5.47
C ILE A 26 6.36 12.32 5.52
N PHE A 27 5.30 12.45 4.72
CA PHE A 27 4.45 13.63 4.71
C PHE A 27 3.79 13.88 6.07
N VAL A 28 3.20 12.85 6.67
CA VAL A 28 2.55 12.93 7.99
C VAL A 28 3.57 13.25 9.08
N PHE A 29 4.75 12.64 9.07
CA PHE A 29 5.82 12.95 10.04
C PHE A 29 6.36 14.38 9.88
N SER A 30 6.60 14.83 8.65
CA SER A 30 7.14 16.17 8.39
C SER A 30 6.12 17.27 8.70
N ASN A 31 4.82 16.99 8.55
CA ASN A 31 3.74 17.95 8.80
C ASN A 31 2.97 17.63 10.10
N ALA A 32 3.51 16.76 10.96
CA ALA A 32 2.81 16.26 12.14
C ALA A 32 2.28 17.39 13.01
N LYS A 33 3.10 18.41 13.26
CA LYS A 33 2.74 19.59 14.06
C LYS A 33 1.55 20.37 13.49
N GLY A 34 1.55 20.64 12.18
CA GLY A 34 0.45 21.36 11.54
C GLY A 34 -0.84 20.53 11.43
N ILE A 35 -0.71 19.21 11.34
CA ILE A 35 -1.86 18.28 11.30
C ILE A 35 -2.45 18.07 12.71
N GLU A 36 -1.62 18.11 13.75
CA GLU A 36 -2.01 18.03 15.16
C GLU A 36 -2.85 19.25 15.56
N GLU A 37 -2.43 20.45 15.14
CA GLU A 37 -3.16 21.71 15.37
C GLU A 37 -4.59 21.67 14.78
N LEU A 38 -4.80 20.89 13.71
CA LEU A 38 -6.11 20.70 13.06
C LEU A 38 -6.91 19.54 13.65
N SER A 39 -6.39 18.83 14.67
CA SER A 39 -6.97 17.57 15.21
C SER A 39 -7.23 16.50 14.13
N ARG A 40 -6.54 16.57 12.99
CA ARG A 40 -6.74 15.67 11.83
C ARG A 40 -5.72 14.54 11.76
N LEU A 41 -4.81 14.46 12.73
CA LEU A 41 -3.74 13.49 12.78
C LEU A 41 -4.28 12.06 12.82
N SER A 42 -5.35 11.83 13.58
CA SER A 42 -6.05 10.53 13.64
C SER A 42 -6.56 10.07 12.27
N ILE A 43 -7.11 10.96 11.44
CA ILE A 43 -7.62 10.61 10.10
C ILE A 43 -6.45 10.20 9.19
N TRP A 44 -5.34 10.94 9.23
CA TRP A 44 -4.15 10.62 8.47
C TRP A 44 -3.53 9.28 8.86
N VAL A 45 -3.48 8.98 10.15
CA VAL A 45 -3.01 7.68 10.67
C VAL A 45 -3.93 6.54 10.24
N ILE A 46 -5.26 6.74 10.28
CA ILE A 46 -6.23 5.75 9.80
C ILE A 46 -6.07 5.49 8.30
N ILE A 47 -5.89 6.54 7.49
CA ILE A 47 -5.65 6.41 6.04
C ILE A 47 -4.35 5.64 5.78
N LEU A 48 -3.27 5.94 6.50
CA LEU A 48 -2.01 5.19 6.41
C LEU A 48 -2.18 3.71 6.76
N LEU A 49 -2.92 3.41 7.83
CA LEU A 49 -3.25 2.04 8.24
C LEU A 49 -4.05 1.30 7.18
N LEU A 50 -5.09 1.93 6.63
CA LEU A 50 -5.90 1.34 5.56
C LEU A 50 -5.06 1.08 4.30
N LEU A 51 -4.21 2.03 3.91
CA LEU A 51 -3.33 1.89 2.75
C LEU A 51 -2.33 0.74 2.96
N PHE A 52 -1.81 0.59 4.18
CA PHE A 52 -0.94 -0.51 4.56
C PHE A 52 -1.66 -1.87 4.51
N PHE A 53 -2.90 -1.96 5.03
CA PHE A 53 -3.71 -3.17 4.91
C PHE A 53 -4.01 -3.54 3.46
N VAL A 54 -4.34 -2.56 2.62
CA VAL A 54 -4.54 -2.78 1.18
C VAL A 54 -3.27 -3.32 0.52
N SER A 55 -2.10 -2.81 0.89
CA SER A 55 -0.81 -3.28 0.38
C SER A 55 -0.48 -4.71 0.84
N ILE A 56 -0.74 -5.06 2.11
CA ILE A 56 -0.60 -6.43 2.59
C ILE A 56 -1.56 -7.36 1.86
N TYR A 57 -2.82 -6.96 1.72
CA TYR A 57 -3.84 -7.78 1.07
C TYR A 57 -3.55 -7.98 -0.42
N GLY A 58 -3.03 -6.96 -1.12
CA GLY A 58 -2.51 -7.08 -2.48
C GLY A 58 -1.39 -8.12 -2.58
N SER A 59 -0.43 -8.06 -1.65
CA SER A 59 0.66 -9.05 -1.56
C SER A 59 0.13 -10.47 -1.31
N TYR A 60 -0.84 -10.62 -0.40
CA TYR A 60 -1.44 -11.90 -0.05
C TYR A 60 -2.23 -12.51 -1.20
N ARG A 61 -2.95 -11.68 -1.97
CA ARG A 61 -3.70 -12.10 -3.15
C ARG A 61 -2.76 -12.59 -4.25
N ILE A 62 -1.65 -11.89 -4.50
CA ILE A 62 -0.62 -12.33 -5.45
C ILE A 62 -0.03 -13.68 -5.01
N TRP A 63 0.28 -13.83 -3.73
CA TRP A 63 0.81 -15.08 -3.18
C TRP A 63 -0.19 -16.24 -3.30
N SER A 64 -1.48 -16.01 -3.01
CA SER A 64 -2.53 -17.02 -3.17
C SER A 64 -2.68 -17.46 -4.62
N TRP A 65 -2.62 -16.53 -5.57
CA TRP A 65 -2.68 -16.83 -7.00
C TRP A 65 -1.46 -17.60 -7.52
N ILE A 66 -0.26 -17.33 -6.98
CA ILE A 66 0.94 -18.13 -7.24
C ILE A 66 0.76 -19.56 -6.70
N LYS A 67 0.22 -19.70 -5.48
CA LYS A 67 0.02 -21.00 -4.82
C LYS A 67 -1.04 -21.86 -5.50
N GLU A 68 -2.09 -21.25 -6.03
CA GLU A 68 -3.16 -21.93 -6.77
C GLU A 68 -2.77 -22.33 -8.21
N GLY A 69 -1.59 -21.94 -8.69
CA GLY A 69 -1.16 -22.22 -10.07
C GLY A 69 -2.03 -21.53 -11.14
N LYS A 70 -2.88 -20.57 -10.73
CA LYS A 70 -3.70 -19.74 -11.64
C LYS A 70 -2.88 -18.64 -12.30
N MET A 71 -1.62 -18.49 -11.91
CA MET A 71 -0.58 -17.74 -12.61
C MET A 71 0.49 -18.67 -13.14
#